data_AF-A0A3M1XMD1-F1
#
_entry.id   AF-A0A3M1XMD1-F1
#
_cell.length_a   1.000
_cell.length_b   1.000
_cell.length_c   1.000
_cell.angle_alpha   90.00
_cell.angle_beta   90.00
_cell.angle_gamma   90.00
#
_symmetry.space_group_name_H-M   'P 1'
#
loop_
_entity.id
_entity.type
_entity.pdbx_description
1 polymer ?
#
loop_
_entity_poly.entity_id
_entity_poly.type
_entity_poly.pdbx_seq_one_letter_code
_entity_poly.pdbx_strand_id
1 'polypeptide(L)'
;MDILLLSPFHGGSHAAWAEEFARHSSHRVELLTLPGRHWKWRMHGAAVTLARRFIRQNQRPDLILATDMLDLTSFLALTRRQAAGLPVALYMHENQLTYPWSADDQYPGLARDRHYAYINYLSGLAADQIFFNSAYHREVWLAGLPGFLRAFPDHRALDTVAEIAAKSEVLPLGLELPPPRLERLPPSPPL
;
A
#
# COMPACT_ATOMS: atom_id res chain seq x y z
N MET A 1 -20.25 3.14 6.68
CA MET A 1 -19.00 3.76 7.12
C MET A 1 -18.52 4.69 6.03
N ASP A 2 -17.96 5.81 6.43
CA ASP A 2 -17.26 6.74 5.57
C ASP A 2 -15.76 6.44 5.63
N ILE A 3 -15.17 6.00 4.52
CA ILE A 3 -13.76 5.62 4.41
C ILE A 3 -13.03 6.72 3.63
N LEU A 4 -11.92 7.20 4.17
CA LEU A 4 -10.99 8.05 3.41
C LEU A 4 -9.83 7.20 2.89
N LEU A 5 -9.77 7.02 1.58
CA LEU A 5 -8.70 6.28 0.91
C LEU A 5 -7.60 7.23 0.46
N LEU A 6 -6.39 7.07 1.01
CA LEU A 6 -5.21 7.85 0.68
C LEU A 6 -4.38 7.13 -0.38
N SER A 7 -4.37 7.67 -1.61
CA SER A 7 -3.61 7.11 -2.74
C SER A 7 -2.60 8.13 -3.27
N PRO A 8 -1.39 8.23 -2.68
CA PRO A 8 -0.39 9.22 -3.09
C PRO A 8 0.24 8.92 -4.46
N PHE A 9 0.20 7.68 -4.93
CA PHE A 9 0.58 7.31 -6.28
C PHE A 9 -0.67 6.82 -7.02
N HIS A 10 -1.48 7.75 -7.51
CA HIS A 10 -2.73 7.44 -8.19
C HIS A 10 -2.51 7.43 -9.71
N GLY A 11 -2.07 6.30 -10.23
CA GLY A 11 -1.91 6.03 -11.66
C GLY A 11 -1.82 4.53 -11.92
N GLY A 12 -2.03 4.11 -13.17
CA GLY A 12 -1.98 2.70 -13.57
C GLY A 12 -2.87 1.81 -12.69
N SER A 13 -2.33 0.66 -12.26
CA SER A 13 -3.06 -0.31 -11.43
C SER A 13 -3.45 0.23 -10.05
N HIS A 14 -2.73 1.20 -9.49
CA HIS A 14 -3.09 1.80 -8.19
C HIS A 14 -4.36 2.66 -8.31
N ALA A 15 -4.51 3.42 -9.41
CA ALA A 15 -5.71 4.20 -9.65
C ALA A 15 -6.90 3.29 -9.92
N ALA A 16 -6.73 2.30 -10.81
CA ALA A 16 -7.77 1.32 -11.13
C ALA A 16 -8.32 0.64 -9.87
N TRP A 17 -7.43 0.09 -9.03
CA TRP A 17 -7.85 -0.53 -7.78
C TRP A 17 -8.60 0.42 -6.85
N ALA A 18 -8.07 1.64 -6.62
CA ALA A 18 -8.70 2.58 -5.69
C ALA A 18 -10.08 3.04 -6.18
N GLU A 19 -10.24 3.27 -7.49
CA GLU A 19 -11.51 3.63 -8.11
C GLU A 19 -12.51 2.48 -8.08
N GLU A 20 -12.08 1.25 -8.39
CA GLU A 20 -12.94 0.06 -8.32
C GLU A 20 -13.34 -0.27 -6.88
N PHE A 21 -12.43 -0.16 -5.93
CA PHE A 21 -12.72 -0.29 -4.51
C PHE A 21 -13.78 0.74 -4.08
N ALA A 22 -13.63 2.00 -4.47
CA ALA A 22 -14.60 3.03 -4.14
C ALA A 22 -15.98 2.79 -4.79
N ARG A 23 -15.99 2.31 -6.04
CA ARG A 23 -17.23 2.07 -6.80
C ARG A 23 -18.02 0.86 -6.30
N HIS A 24 -17.33 -0.21 -5.88
CA HIS A 24 -17.96 -1.48 -5.50
C HIS A 24 -18.08 -1.71 -4.00
N SER A 25 -17.48 -0.84 -3.18
CA SER A 25 -17.62 -0.94 -1.74
C SER A 25 -19.08 -0.74 -1.30
N SER A 26 -19.50 -1.50 -0.29
CA SER A 26 -20.74 -1.23 0.46
C SER A 26 -20.61 -0.01 1.37
N HIS A 27 -19.43 0.61 1.45
CA HIS A 27 -19.13 1.80 2.23
C HIS A 27 -18.99 3.01 1.31
N ARG A 28 -19.15 4.21 1.87
CA ARG A 28 -18.87 5.44 1.15
C ARG A 28 -17.37 5.69 1.18
N VAL A 29 -16.72 5.65 0.02
CA VAL A 29 -15.27 5.83 -0.07
C VAL A 29 -14.96 7.17 -0.74
N GLU A 30 -14.24 8.03 -0.04
CA GLU A 30 -13.68 9.26 -0.59
C GLU A 30 -12.20 9.05 -0.90
N LEU A 31 -11.78 9.40 -2.13
CA LEU A 31 -10.39 9.28 -2.55
C LEU A 31 -9.64 10.60 -2.36
N LEU A 32 -8.56 10.58 -1.58
CA LEU A 32 -7.62 11.70 -1.48
C LEU A 32 -6.29 11.33 -2.15
N THR A 33 -6.08 11.87 -3.35
CA THR A 33 -5.07 11.34 -4.27
C THR A 33 -4.03 12.37 -4.69
N LEU A 34 -2.89 11.87 -5.16
CA LEU A 34 -1.90 12.63 -5.93
C LEU A 34 -1.57 11.88 -7.23
N PRO A 35 -1.17 12.58 -8.31
CA PRO A 35 -0.89 11.94 -9.58
C PRO A 35 0.21 10.87 -9.48
N GLY A 36 0.01 9.72 -10.13
CA GLY A 36 0.94 8.59 -10.22
C GLY A 36 2.19 8.88 -11.05
N ARG A 37 3.06 9.75 -10.53
CA ARG A 37 4.38 10.08 -11.07
C ARG A 37 5.36 10.33 -9.94
N HIS A 38 6.65 10.17 -10.20
CA HIS A 38 7.73 10.36 -9.22
C HIS A 38 7.51 9.53 -7.95
N TRP A 39 7.37 8.20 -8.08
CA TRP A 39 6.97 7.31 -6.99
C TRP A 39 7.84 7.47 -5.73
N LYS A 40 9.16 7.64 -5.88
CA LYS A 40 10.09 7.94 -4.78
C LYS A 40 9.68 9.20 -4.01
N TRP A 41 9.34 10.26 -4.73
CA TRP A 41 8.84 11.49 -4.14
C TRP A 41 7.45 11.33 -3.52
N ARG A 42 6.61 10.41 -4.02
CA ARG A 42 5.32 10.10 -3.37
C ARG A 42 5.52 9.49 -1.99
N MET A 43 6.43 8.54 -1.86
CA MET A 43 6.72 7.93 -0.56
C MET A 43 7.28 8.93 0.46
N HIS A 44 8.09 9.89 0.03
CA HIS A 44 8.63 10.93 0.94
C HIS A 44 7.68 12.11 1.18
N GLY A 45 7.18 12.73 0.12
CA GLY A 45 6.57 14.06 0.18
C GLY A 45 5.03 14.05 0.25
N ALA A 46 4.38 12.92 -0.04
CA ALA A 46 2.93 12.90 -0.13
C ALA A 46 2.25 13.08 1.23
N ALA A 47 2.81 12.54 2.30
CA ALA A 47 2.26 12.66 3.65
C ALA A 47 1.99 14.12 4.03
N VAL A 48 2.94 15.03 3.75
CA VAL A 48 2.79 16.47 3.99
C VAL A 48 1.62 17.06 3.19
N THR A 49 1.56 16.72 1.90
CA THR A 49 0.54 17.28 1.00
C THR A 49 -0.86 16.79 1.36
N LEU A 50 -1.01 15.48 1.59
CA LEU A 50 -2.27 14.84 1.93
C LEU A 50 -2.73 15.26 3.33
N ALA A 51 -1.85 15.35 4.32
CA ALA A 51 -2.18 15.83 5.67
C ALA A 51 -2.76 17.25 5.64
N ARG A 52 -2.16 18.17 4.87
CA ARG A 52 -2.69 19.54 4.71
C ARG A 52 -4.06 19.56 4.06
N ARG A 53 -4.32 18.67 3.08
CA ARG A 53 -5.64 18.54 2.45
C ARG A 53 -6.67 17.98 3.42
N PHE A 54 -6.34 16.90 4.12
CA PHE A 54 -7.16 16.27 5.17
C PHE A 54 -7.63 17.28 6.23
N ILE A 55 -6.70 18.09 6.74
CA ILE A 55 -6.98 19.11 7.74
C ILE A 55 -7.85 20.24 7.16
N ARG A 56 -7.46 20.78 6.00
CA ARG A 56 -8.18 21.91 5.39
C ARG A 56 -9.61 21.56 4.98
N GLN A 57 -9.84 20.33 4.53
CA GLN A 57 -11.17 19.82 4.19
C GLN A 57 -11.97 19.38 5.42
N ASN A 58 -11.37 19.45 6.62
CA ASN A 58 -11.98 19.04 7.88
C ASN A 58 -12.58 17.63 7.82
N GLN A 59 -11.88 16.70 7.14
CA GLN A 59 -12.31 15.31 6.96
C GLN A 59 -12.62 14.62 8.31
N ARG A 60 -13.70 13.85 8.37
CA ARG A 60 -14.11 13.07 9.56
C ARG A 60 -14.56 11.67 9.15
N PRO A 61 -13.66 10.86 8.55
CA PRO A 61 -14.03 9.50 8.18
C PRO A 61 -14.14 8.62 9.43
N ASP A 62 -14.83 7.50 9.30
CA ASP A 62 -14.84 6.42 10.28
C ASP A 62 -13.56 5.57 10.22
N LEU A 63 -12.87 5.56 9.06
CA LEU A 63 -11.68 4.77 8.78
C LEU A 63 -10.77 5.50 7.78
N ILE A 64 -9.45 5.48 8.03
CA ILE A 64 -8.44 5.83 7.03
C ILE A 64 -7.90 4.55 6.39
N LEU A 65 -7.96 4.46 5.06
CA LEU A 65 -7.33 3.38 4.29
C LEU A 65 -6.19 3.97 3.44
N ALA A 66 -4.93 3.74 3.82
CA ALA A 66 -3.79 4.23 3.06
C ALA A 66 -3.20 3.15 2.15
N THR A 67 -2.69 3.51 0.98
CA THR A 67 -1.85 2.58 0.19
C THR A 67 -0.39 2.62 0.64
N ASP A 68 0.34 1.53 0.38
CA ASP A 68 1.76 1.34 0.74
C ASP A 68 2.71 2.43 0.23
N MET A 69 2.28 3.23 -0.74
CA MET A 69 3.03 4.35 -1.28
C MET A 69 3.01 5.61 -0.39
N LEU A 70 2.28 5.59 0.74
CA LEU A 70 2.25 6.66 1.72
C LEU A 70 3.19 6.34 2.89
N ASP A 71 4.01 7.31 3.30
CA ASP A 71 4.52 7.30 4.67
C ASP A 71 3.37 7.61 5.65
N LEU A 72 2.73 6.54 6.11
CA LEU A 72 1.58 6.59 6.99
C LEU A 72 1.95 7.19 8.36
N THR A 73 3.15 6.91 8.87
CA THR A 73 3.61 7.44 10.16
C THR A 73 3.69 8.96 10.14
N SER A 74 4.28 9.53 9.10
CA SER A 74 4.35 10.98 8.91
C SER A 74 2.96 11.59 8.74
N PHE A 75 2.06 10.94 7.98
CA PHE A 75 0.69 11.42 7.82
C PHE A 75 -0.05 11.48 9.16
N LEU A 76 0.01 10.42 9.96
CA LEU A 76 -0.66 10.35 11.26
C LEU A 76 -0.05 11.36 12.25
N ALA A 77 1.28 11.51 12.28
CA ALA A 77 1.93 12.49 13.13
C ALA A 77 1.49 13.93 12.81
N LEU A 78 1.40 14.28 11.52
CA LEU A 78 0.98 15.60 11.06
C LEU A 78 -0.52 15.86 11.26
N THR A 79 -1.35 14.81 11.27
CA THR A 79 -2.81 14.90 11.40
C THR A 79 -3.33 14.55 12.80
N ARG A 80 -2.45 14.23 13.76
CA ARG A 80 -2.79 13.70 15.10
C ARG A 80 -3.88 14.44 15.86
N ARG A 81 -4.08 15.75 15.64
CA ARG A 81 -5.15 16.52 16.30
C ARG A 81 -6.55 16.13 15.82
N GLN A 82 -6.64 15.54 14.64
CA GLN A 82 -7.89 15.20 13.95
C GLN A 82 -8.00 13.71 13.65
N ALA A 83 -6.88 13.03 13.43
CA ALA A 83 -6.84 11.59 13.13
C ALA A 83 -6.62 10.71 14.37
N ALA A 84 -6.35 11.27 15.55
CA ALA A 84 -6.16 10.47 16.76
C ALA A 84 -7.42 9.65 17.07
N GLY A 85 -7.22 8.35 17.29
CA GLY A 85 -8.29 7.40 17.61
C GLY A 85 -9.10 6.92 16.41
N LEU A 86 -8.84 7.43 15.20
CA LEU A 86 -9.41 6.84 13.99
C LEU A 86 -8.75 5.48 13.73
N PRO A 87 -9.53 4.43 13.42
CA PRO A 87 -8.99 3.21 12.84
C PRO A 87 -8.22 3.53 11.55
N VAL A 88 -7.09 2.85 11.36
CA VAL A 88 -6.21 3.00 10.20
C VAL A 88 -5.88 1.65 9.61
N ALA A 89 -6.16 1.47 8.33
CA ALA A 89 -5.75 0.31 7.57
C ALA A 89 -4.70 0.69 6.51
N LEU A 90 -3.78 -0.24 6.24
CA LEU A 90 -2.79 -0.13 5.18
C LEU A 90 -3.08 -1.17 4.10
N TYR A 91 -3.18 -0.75 2.85
CA TYR A 91 -3.29 -1.64 1.69
C TYR A 91 -1.96 -1.72 0.95
N MET A 92 -1.38 -2.92 0.95
CA MET A 92 -0.15 -3.28 0.27
C MET A 92 -0.47 -3.71 -1.17
N HIS A 93 -0.50 -2.72 -2.07
CA HIS A 93 -0.66 -2.93 -3.50
C HIS A 93 0.63 -3.49 -4.12
N GLU A 94 1.76 -2.97 -3.64
CA GLU A 94 3.10 -3.49 -3.85
C GLU A 94 3.92 -3.36 -2.55
N ASN A 95 5.22 -3.65 -2.60
CA ASN A 95 6.11 -3.35 -1.47
C ASN A 95 7.55 -3.15 -1.91
N GLN A 96 8.24 -2.21 -1.29
CA GLN A 96 9.59 -1.83 -1.69
C GLN A 96 10.68 -2.74 -1.12
N LEU A 97 10.32 -3.81 -0.40
CA LEU A 97 11.25 -4.80 0.15
C LEU A 97 11.53 -5.95 -0.82
N THR A 98 10.50 -6.47 -1.50
CA THR A 98 10.59 -7.64 -2.39
C THR A 98 10.19 -7.33 -3.82
N TYR A 99 9.77 -6.09 -4.16
CA TYR A 99 9.48 -5.72 -5.54
C TYR A 99 10.66 -6.06 -6.45
N PRO A 100 10.42 -6.71 -7.61
CA PRO A 100 11.46 -7.04 -8.56
C PRO A 100 12.05 -5.76 -9.18
N TRP A 101 13.36 -5.77 -9.42
CA TRP A 101 14.02 -4.72 -10.18
C TRP A 101 13.62 -4.81 -11.65
N SER A 102 13.41 -3.67 -12.30
CA SER A 102 13.29 -3.65 -13.76
C SER A 102 14.67 -3.86 -14.37
N ALA A 103 14.76 -4.66 -15.43
CA ALA A 103 15.99 -4.77 -16.22
C ALA A 103 16.40 -3.42 -16.84
N ASP A 104 15.43 -2.51 -17.03
CA ASP A 104 15.61 -1.16 -17.58
C ASP A 104 15.93 -0.10 -16.52
N ASP A 105 16.11 -0.48 -15.24
CA ASP A 105 16.50 0.48 -14.21
C ASP A 105 17.91 1.01 -14.51
N GLN A 106 17.98 2.30 -14.84
CA GLN A 106 19.18 2.99 -15.32
C GLN A 106 20.32 3.08 -14.29
N TYR A 107 20.15 2.51 -13.09
CA TYR A 107 21.13 2.56 -12.00
C TYR A 107 21.28 1.21 -11.28
N PRO A 108 21.79 0.16 -11.95
CA PRO A 108 21.99 -1.17 -11.37
C PRO A 108 23.04 -1.21 -10.24
N GLY A 109 23.75 -0.11 -9.96
CA GLY A 109 24.79 0.01 -8.92
C GLY A 109 24.37 0.74 -7.64
N LEU A 110 23.16 1.33 -7.58
CA LEU A 110 22.65 1.92 -6.34
C LEU A 110 22.00 0.79 -5.53
N ALA A 111 22.67 0.36 -4.46
CA ALA A 111 22.10 -0.55 -3.47
C ALA A 111 20.64 -0.13 -3.18
N ARG A 112 19.71 -1.09 -3.28
CA ARG A 112 18.28 -0.90 -3.03
C ARG A 112 18.10 0.07 -1.87
N ASP A 113 17.48 1.22 -2.14
CA ASP A 113 17.28 2.22 -1.11
C ASP A 113 16.37 1.63 -0.02
N ARG A 114 17.02 1.23 1.07
CA ARG A 114 16.38 0.55 2.21
C ARG A 114 15.35 1.44 2.87
N HIS A 115 15.42 2.76 2.65
CA HIS A 115 14.49 3.72 3.21
C HIS A 115 13.05 3.47 2.76
N TYR A 116 12.82 3.12 1.48
CA TYR A 116 11.45 2.87 1.00
C TYR A 116 10.83 1.62 1.62
N ALA A 117 11.62 0.55 1.77
CA ALA A 117 11.21 -0.64 2.50
C ALA A 117 10.96 -0.31 3.99
N TYR A 118 11.77 0.59 4.56
CA TYR A 118 11.59 1.06 5.94
C TYR A 118 10.30 1.87 6.12
N ILE A 119 9.91 2.71 5.14
CA ILE A 119 8.62 3.39 5.12
C ILE A 119 7.47 2.37 5.14
N ASN A 120 7.52 1.32 4.32
CA ASN A 120 6.50 0.27 4.34
C ASN A 120 6.46 -0.45 5.69
N TYR A 121 7.61 -0.79 6.26
CA TYR A 121 7.71 -1.43 7.58
C TYR A 121 7.09 -0.58 8.69
N LEU A 122 7.49 0.69 8.80
CA LEU A 122 6.95 1.61 9.82
C LEU A 122 5.45 1.88 9.61
N SER A 123 5.01 1.97 8.35
CA SER A 123 3.59 2.13 8.02
C SER A 123 2.79 0.90 8.44
N GLY A 124 3.35 -0.31 8.25
CA GLY A 124 2.77 -1.55 8.74
C GLY A 124 2.66 -1.58 10.26
N LEU A 125 3.67 -1.08 10.98
CA LEU A 125 3.59 -0.98 12.45
C LEU A 125 2.49 0.00 12.91
N ALA A 126 2.35 1.13 12.23
CA ALA A 126 1.39 2.17 12.62
C ALA A 126 -0.07 1.87 12.25
N ALA A 127 -0.32 0.95 11.31
CA ALA A 127 -1.67 0.55 10.93
C ALA A 127 -2.30 -0.41 11.95
N ASP A 128 -3.61 -0.32 12.15
CA ASP A 128 -4.37 -1.29 12.96
C ASP A 128 -4.60 -2.60 12.20
N GLN A 129 -4.77 -2.51 10.87
CA GLN A 129 -4.94 -3.65 9.96
C GLN A 129 -4.12 -3.46 8.69
N ILE A 130 -3.58 -4.56 8.15
CA ILE A 130 -2.82 -4.56 6.89
C ILE A 130 -3.48 -5.54 5.93
N PHE A 131 -3.71 -5.08 4.71
CA PHE A 131 -4.28 -5.87 3.63
C PHE A 131 -3.27 -6.05 2.51
N PHE A 132 -3.06 -7.28 2.07
CA PHE A 132 -2.21 -7.60 0.92
C PHE A 132 -3.06 -8.02 -0.26
N ASN A 133 -2.67 -7.58 -1.46
CA ASN A 133 -3.35 -7.95 -2.70
C ASN A 133 -3.38 -9.46 -3.01
N SER A 134 -2.56 -10.27 -2.33
CA SER A 134 -2.47 -11.73 -2.52
C SER A 134 -1.79 -12.41 -1.33
N ALA A 135 -2.05 -13.71 -1.16
CA ALA A 135 -1.36 -14.54 -0.17
C ALA A 135 0.15 -14.60 -0.43
N TYR A 136 0.55 -14.75 -1.69
CA TYR A 136 1.97 -14.74 -2.08
C TYR A 136 2.66 -13.43 -1.66
N HIS A 137 2.05 -12.27 -1.94
CA HIS A 137 2.61 -10.98 -1.55
C HIS A 137 2.81 -10.88 -0.03
N ARG A 138 1.82 -11.28 0.76
CA ARG A 138 1.91 -11.33 2.23
C ARG A 138 3.05 -12.23 2.69
N GLU A 139 3.15 -13.43 2.14
CA GLU A 139 4.17 -14.42 2.52
C GLU A 139 5.58 -13.94 2.20
N VAL A 140 5.84 -13.46 0.98
CA VAL A 140 7.19 -13.02 0.59
C VAL A 140 7.64 -11.79 1.37
N TRP A 141 6.71 -10.88 1.67
CA TRP A 141 7.01 -9.71 2.50
C TRP A 141 7.40 -10.14 3.92
N LEU A 142 6.60 -11.00 4.56
CA LEU A 142 6.82 -11.44 5.95
C LEU A 142 8.10 -12.26 6.08
N ALA A 143 8.40 -13.10 5.09
CA ALA A 143 9.65 -13.86 5.03
C ALA A 143 10.88 -12.95 4.82
N GLY A 144 10.73 -11.85 4.07
CA GLY A 144 11.80 -10.90 3.78
C GLY A 144 12.18 -10.01 4.98
N LEU A 145 11.22 -9.66 5.83
CA LEU A 145 11.40 -8.72 6.94
C LEU A 145 12.54 -9.08 7.92
N PRO A 146 12.65 -10.32 8.43
CA PRO A 146 13.72 -10.67 9.35
C PRO A 146 15.12 -10.43 8.77
N GLY A 147 15.31 -10.72 7.47
CA GLY A 147 16.57 -10.45 6.78
C GLY A 147 16.82 -8.95 6.61
N PHE A 148 15.77 -8.19 6.28
CA PHE A 148 15.83 -6.75 6.18
C PHE A 148 16.25 -6.09 7.51
N LEU A 149 15.62 -6.50 8.61
CA LEU A 149 15.86 -5.96 9.95
C LEU A 149 17.24 -6.36 10.51
N ARG A 150 17.72 -7.58 10.21
CA ARG A 150 19.05 -8.05 10.64
C ARG A 150 20.23 -7.26 10.10
N ALA A 151 20.04 -6.49 9.03
CA ALA A 151 21.11 -5.67 8.47
C ALA A 151 21.33 -4.34 9.22
N PHE A 152 20.43 -3.94 10.10
CA PHE A 152 20.61 -2.73 10.92
C PHE A 152 21.56 -2.99 12.09
N PRO A 153 22.30 -1.99 12.57
CA PRO A 153 23.41 -2.20 13.50
C PRO A 153 22.98 -2.82 14.84
N ASP A 154 21.91 -2.32 15.46
CA ASP A 154 21.43 -2.72 16.79
C ASP A 154 19.90 -2.50 16.93
N HIS A 155 19.29 -2.97 18.03
CA HIS A 155 17.87 -2.79 18.40
C HIS A 155 16.90 -3.08 17.24
N ARG A 156 17.09 -4.23 16.61
CA ARG A 156 16.49 -4.58 15.31
C ARG A 156 14.99 -4.89 15.35
N ALA A 157 14.40 -4.96 16.53
CA ALA A 157 12.96 -5.16 16.75
C ALA A 157 12.37 -6.32 15.91
N LEU A 158 12.99 -7.51 15.95
CA LEU A 158 12.58 -8.66 15.13
C LEU A 158 11.23 -9.26 15.55
N ASP A 159 10.83 -9.03 16.78
CA ASP A 159 9.54 -9.39 17.37
C ASP A 159 8.37 -8.70 16.66
N THR A 160 8.57 -7.50 16.14
CA THR A 160 7.53 -6.75 15.42
C THR A 160 7.07 -7.42 14.12
N VAL A 161 7.85 -8.37 13.59
CA VAL A 161 7.44 -9.18 12.44
C VAL A 161 6.17 -9.98 12.78
N ALA A 162 6.10 -10.52 14.00
CA ALA A 162 4.93 -11.25 14.48
C ALA A 162 3.74 -10.31 14.73
N GLU A 163 3.99 -9.11 15.25
CA GLU A 163 2.96 -8.07 15.42
C GLU A 163 2.31 -7.68 14.09
N ILE A 164 3.13 -7.45 13.06
CA ILE A 164 2.66 -7.16 11.71
C ILE A 164 1.90 -8.36 11.14
N ALA A 165 2.42 -9.58 11.31
CA ALA A 165 1.77 -10.79 10.82
C ALA A 165 0.36 -10.98 11.41
N ALA A 166 0.18 -10.69 12.70
CA ALA A 166 -1.06 -10.88 13.44
C ALA A 166 -2.22 -10.00 12.95
N LYS A 167 -1.89 -8.83 12.37
CA LYS A 167 -2.87 -7.89 11.78
C LYS A 167 -2.85 -7.86 10.24
N SER A 168 -2.26 -8.87 9.62
CA SER A 168 -2.11 -8.95 8.15
C SER A 168 -3.08 -9.94 7.54
N GLU A 169 -3.92 -9.48 6.63
CA GLU A 169 -4.90 -10.27 5.89
C GLU A 169 -4.73 -10.12 4.37
N VAL A 170 -5.37 -11.00 3.60
CA VAL A 170 -5.41 -10.93 2.14
C VAL A 170 -6.72 -10.28 1.71
N LEU A 171 -6.62 -9.18 0.97
CA LEU A 171 -7.74 -8.54 0.27
C LEU A 171 -7.38 -8.49 -1.21
N PRO A 172 -7.89 -9.40 -2.04
CA PRO A 172 -7.56 -9.45 -3.45
C PRO A 172 -7.95 -8.18 -4.22
N LEU A 173 -7.28 -7.93 -5.34
CA LEU A 173 -7.72 -6.92 -6.29
C LEU A 173 -9.10 -7.31 -6.84
N GLY A 174 -10.10 -6.45 -6.64
CA GLY A 174 -11.28 -6.47 -7.50
C GLY A 174 -10.87 -5.97 -8.87
N LEU A 175 -11.27 -6.66 -9.94
CA LEU A 175 -11.05 -6.26 -11.32
C LEU A 175 -12.37 -6.41 -12.08
N GLU A 176 -12.79 -5.39 -12.81
CA GLU A 176 -13.84 -5.55 -13.82
C GLU A 176 -13.23 -6.21 -15.07
N LEU A 177 -13.42 -7.52 -15.18
CA LEU A 177 -12.92 -8.29 -16.32
C LEU A 177 -13.91 -8.20 -17.48
N PRO A 178 -13.51 -7.71 -18.67
CA PRO A 178 -14.31 -7.91 -19.86
C PRO A 178 -14.42 -9.43 -20.15
N PRO A 179 -15.51 -9.89 -20.79
CA PRO A 179 -15.67 -11.30 -21.11
C PRO A 179 -14.46 -11.79 -21.94
N PRO A 180 -13.87 -12.93 -21.56
CA PRO A 180 -12.68 -13.43 -22.24
C PRO A 180 -13.04 -13.79 -23.68
N ARG A 181 -12.20 -13.39 -24.64
CA ARG A 181 -12.33 -13.78 -26.06
C ARG A 181 -11.83 -15.22 -26.24
N LEU A 182 -12.60 -16.18 -25.74
CA LEU A 182 -12.28 -17.61 -25.80
C LEU A 182 -12.47 -18.20 -27.21
N GLU A 183 -13.10 -17.46 -28.12
CA GLU A 183 -13.36 -17.82 -29.51
C GLU A 183 -12.09 -18.07 -30.35
N ARG A 184 -10.92 -17.64 -29.84
CA ARG A 184 -9.61 -17.85 -30.50
C ARG A 184 -8.88 -19.11 -30.02
N LEU A 185 -9.45 -19.86 -29.07
CA LEU A 185 -8.87 -21.12 -28.64
C LEU A 185 -9.06 -22.16 -29.75
N PRO A 186 -8.02 -22.96 -30.08
CA PRO A 186 -8.17 -24.03 -31.03
C PRO A 186 -9.26 -25.00 -30.56
N PRO A 187 -10.03 -25.61 -31.48
CA PRO A 187 -10.99 -26.64 -31.11
C PRO A 187 -10.27 -27.75 -30.35
N SER A 188 -10.95 -28.33 -29.36
CA SER A 188 -10.41 -29.47 -28.62
C SER A 188 -10.01 -30.59 -29.60
N PRO A 189 -8.86 -31.25 -29.40
CA PRO A 189 -8.48 -32.37 -30.24
C PRO A 189 -9.58 -33.45 -30.18
N PRO A 190 -9.86 -34.14 -31.30
CA PRO A 190 -10.82 -35.24 -31.29
C PRO A 190 -10.36 -36.32 -30.29
N LEU A 191 -11.33 -36.85 -29.56
CA LEU A 191 -11.17 -37.99 -28.64
C LEU A 191 -10.66 -39.25 -29.37
#